data_AF-A0A6P1BE73-F1
#
_entry.id   AF-A0A6P1BE73-F1
#
_cell.length_a   1.000
_cell.length_b   1.000
_cell.length_c   1.000
_cell.angle_alpha   90.00
_cell.angle_beta   90.00
_cell.angle_gamma   90.00
#
_symmetry.space_group_name_H-M   'P 1'
#
loop_
_entity.id
_entity.type
_entity.pdbx_description
1 polymer ?
#
loop_
_entity_poly.entity_id
_entity_poly.type
_entity_poly.pdbx_seq_one_letter_code
_entity_poly.pdbx_strand_id
1 'polypeptide(L)'
;MTRVLIADDEDSMRSLVARAIAMDGHETVTAQDGAEALEVLTRDEGAFDLLLTDIQMPVMDGIALALTAARDFPGLKILLMTGFAHQRERASGLNAIVHDVVTKPFSVADIRTAVADALAARKAN
;
A
#
# COMPACT_ATOMS: atom_id res chain seq x y z
N MET A 1 1.81 5.23 -17.12
CA MET A 1 0.70 4.58 -16.42
C MET A 1 1.34 3.68 -15.39
N THR A 2 1.06 3.91 -14.10
CA THR A 2 1.66 3.13 -13.00
C THR A 2 0.67 2.09 -12.51
N ARG A 3 1.18 1.01 -11.93
CA ARG A 3 0.41 -0.12 -11.44
C ARG A 3 0.48 -0.18 -9.92
N VAL A 4 -0.68 -0.14 -9.28
CA VAL A 4 -0.82 -0.05 -7.82
C VAL A 4 -1.52 -1.28 -7.28
N LEU A 5 -0.89 -1.98 -6.35
CA LEU A 5 -1.51 -3.08 -5.62
C LEU A 5 -2.12 -2.54 -4.32
N ILE A 6 -3.37 -2.87 -4.06
CA ILE A 6 -4.15 -2.38 -2.90
C ILE A 6 -4.57 -3.59 -2.06
N ALA A 7 -4.16 -3.63 -0.81
CA ALA A 7 -4.49 -4.71 0.14
C ALA A 7 -5.24 -4.15 1.35
N ASP A 8 -6.51 -4.52 1.49
CA ASP A 8 -7.37 -4.10 2.60
C ASP A 8 -8.48 -5.16 2.76
N ASP A 9 -8.79 -5.57 3.99
CA ASP A 9 -9.78 -6.62 4.26
C ASP A 9 -11.23 -6.10 4.16
N GLU A 10 -11.42 -4.79 4.28
CA GLU A 10 -12.71 -4.15 4.12
C GLU A 10 -13.01 -3.89 2.63
N ASP A 11 -13.92 -4.67 2.05
CA ASP A 11 -14.28 -4.59 0.62
C ASP A 11 -14.72 -3.18 0.16
N SER A 12 -15.49 -2.48 1.00
CA SER A 12 -15.92 -1.10 0.75
C SER A 12 -14.75 -0.14 0.67
N MET A 13 -13.79 -0.26 1.60
CA MET A 13 -12.59 0.58 1.63
C MET A 13 -11.67 0.27 0.45
N ARG A 14 -11.41 -1.01 0.20
CA ARG A 14 -10.61 -1.49 -0.93
C ARG A 14 -11.16 -0.96 -2.26
N SER A 15 -12.47 -1.07 -2.46
CA SER A 15 -13.17 -0.58 -3.66
C SER A 15 -13.11 0.95 -3.80
N LEU A 16 -13.29 1.68 -2.69
CA LEU A 16 -13.20 3.14 -2.67
C LEU A 16 -11.80 3.62 -3.08
N VAL A 17 -10.77 3.02 -2.48
CA VAL A 17 -9.36 3.35 -2.75
C VAL A 17 -8.98 2.98 -4.19
N ALA A 18 -9.36 1.78 -4.65
CA ALA A 18 -9.11 1.36 -6.03
C ALA A 18 -9.76 2.30 -7.05
N ARG A 19 -10.99 2.74 -6.77
CA ARG A 19 -11.68 3.70 -7.63
C ARG A 19 -11.00 5.06 -7.63
N ALA A 20 -10.61 5.56 -6.45
CA ALA A 20 -9.91 6.83 -6.31
C ALA A 20 -8.61 6.88 -7.13
N ILE A 21 -7.81 5.81 -7.04
CA ILE A 21 -6.52 5.72 -7.74
C ILE A 21 -6.73 5.52 -9.25
N ALA A 22 -7.74 4.74 -9.65
CA ALA A 22 -8.08 4.57 -11.06
C ALA A 22 -8.55 5.88 -11.74
N MET A 23 -9.16 6.81 -10.98
CA MET A 23 -9.53 8.14 -11.50
C MET A 23 -8.33 8.99 -11.93
N ASP A 24 -7.14 8.70 -11.40
CA ASP A 24 -5.89 9.34 -11.80
C ASP A 24 -5.21 8.66 -13.00
N GLY A 25 -5.88 7.67 -13.60
CA GLY A 25 -5.37 6.94 -14.76
C GLY A 25 -4.33 5.88 -14.41
N HIS A 26 -4.25 5.47 -13.14
CA HIS A 26 -3.42 4.36 -12.70
C HIS A 26 -4.14 3.03 -12.86
N GLU A 27 -3.39 1.96 -13.12
CA GLU A 27 -3.92 0.59 -13.07
C GLU A 27 -3.95 0.12 -11.62
N THR A 28 -5.07 -0.45 -11.19
CA THR A 28 -5.23 -0.95 -9.81
C THR A 28 -5.48 -2.45 -9.81
N VAL A 29 -4.79 -3.13 -8.91
CA VAL A 29 -5.03 -4.53 -8.56
C VAL A 29 -5.34 -4.57 -7.07
N THR A 30 -6.31 -5.40 -6.68
CA THR A 30 -6.81 -5.46 -5.30
C THR A 30 -6.58 -6.84 -4.72
N ALA A 31 -6.26 -6.91 -3.43
CA ALA A 31 -6.18 -8.12 -2.62
C ALA A 31 -6.95 -7.92 -1.30
N GLN A 32 -7.54 -8.98 -0.78
CA GLN A 32 -8.36 -8.91 0.44
C GLN A 32 -7.57 -9.09 1.74
N ASP A 33 -6.32 -9.52 1.66
CA ASP A 33 -5.43 -9.65 2.80
C ASP A 33 -3.96 -9.61 2.36
N GLY A 34 -3.04 -9.68 3.34
CA GLY A 34 -1.62 -9.65 3.04
C GLY A 34 -1.09 -10.90 2.33
N ALA A 35 -1.72 -12.05 2.50
CA ALA A 35 -1.29 -13.29 1.85
C ALA A 35 -1.63 -13.25 0.35
N GLU A 36 -2.87 -12.88 0.00
CA GLU A 36 -3.28 -12.67 -1.40
C GLU A 36 -2.44 -11.57 -2.07
N ALA A 37 -2.14 -10.49 -1.35
CA ALA A 37 -1.29 -9.42 -1.88
C ALA A 37 0.12 -9.94 -2.21
N LEU A 38 0.71 -10.75 -1.34
CA LEU A 38 2.02 -11.35 -1.59
C LEU A 38 2.00 -12.36 -2.74
N GLU A 39 0.94 -13.16 -2.87
CA GLU A 39 0.75 -14.06 -4.01
C GLU A 39 0.69 -13.29 -5.33
N VAL A 40 -0.04 -12.17 -5.36
CA VAL A 40 -0.13 -11.29 -6.54
C VAL A 40 1.23 -10.66 -6.87
N LEU A 41 1.95 -10.14 -5.87
CA LEU A 41 3.31 -9.61 -6.06
C LEU A 41 4.24 -10.66 -6.65
N THR A 42 4.18 -11.88 -6.12
CA THR A 42 5.04 -13.00 -6.57
C THR A 42 4.69 -13.45 -7.98
N ARG A 43 3.39 -13.60 -8.27
CA ARG A 43 2.89 -14.04 -9.58
C ARG A 43 3.27 -13.07 -10.69
N ASP A 44 3.19 -11.78 -10.42
CA ASP A 44 3.48 -10.72 -11.39
C ASP A 44 4.95 -10.25 -11.29
N GLU A 45 5.84 -11.02 -10.65
CA GLU A 45 7.28 -10.75 -10.50
C GLU A 45 7.61 -9.35 -9.95
N GLY A 46 6.72 -8.80 -9.11
CA GLY A 46 6.88 -7.47 -8.54
C GLY A 46 6.67 -6.33 -9.54
N ALA A 47 5.94 -6.56 -10.64
CA ALA A 47 5.58 -5.54 -11.64
C ALA A 47 4.52 -4.54 -11.13
N PHE A 48 4.84 -3.87 -10.03
CA PHE A 48 4.05 -2.83 -9.38
C PHE A 48 4.95 -1.66 -8.97
N ASP A 49 4.42 -0.45 -9.09
CA ASP A 49 5.13 0.77 -8.69
C ASP A 49 4.90 1.10 -7.21
N LEU A 50 3.71 0.72 -6.70
CA LEU A 50 3.27 1.03 -5.34
C LEU A 50 2.43 -0.11 -4.78
N LEU A 51 2.72 -0.49 -3.54
CA LEU A 51 1.86 -1.26 -2.66
C LEU A 51 1.19 -0.32 -1.66
N LEU A 52 -0.13 -0.32 -1.63
CA LEU A 52 -0.95 0.37 -0.66
C LEU A 52 -1.65 -0.67 0.22
N THR A 53 -1.37 -0.70 1.53
CA THR A 53 -1.88 -1.77 2.39
C THR A 53 -2.34 -1.29 3.76
N ASP A 54 -3.46 -1.83 4.26
CA ASP A 54 -3.86 -1.61 5.66
C ASP A 54 -2.94 -2.37 6.62
N ILE A 55 -2.64 -1.75 7.78
CA ILE A 55 -1.81 -2.38 8.79
C ILE A 55 -2.51 -3.61 9.40
N GLN A 56 -3.82 -3.56 9.63
CA GLN A 56 -4.56 -4.62 10.29
C GLN A 56 -5.36 -5.41 9.26
N MET A 57 -4.83 -6.57 8.89
CA MET A 57 -5.51 -7.54 8.04
C MET A 57 -5.46 -8.93 8.69
N PRO A 58 -6.41 -9.82 8.38
CA PRO A 58 -6.35 -11.22 8.80
C PRO A 58 -5.20 -11.94 8.07
N VAL A 59 -4.79 -13.09 8.62
CA VAL A 59 -3.74 -13.99 8.07
C VAL A 59 -2.34 -13.38 8.08
N MET A 60 -2.12 -12.30 7.32
CA MET A 60 -0.87 -11.54 7.23
C MET A 60 -1.19 -10.05 7.37
N ASP A 61 -0.58 -9.42 8.38
CA ASP A 61 -0.75 -7.99 8.63
C ASP A 61 0.07 -7.13 7.64
N GLY A 62 -0.31 -5.86 7.46
CA GLY A 62 0.34 -4.97 6.48
C GLY A 62 1.81 -4.69 6.78
N ILE A 63 2.22 -4.80 8.05
CA ILE A 63 3.62 -4.64 8.46
C ILE A 63 4.46 -5.84 7.99
N ALA A 64 3.98 -7.06 8.20
CA ALA A 64 4.64 -8.28 7.75
C ALA A 64 4.70 -8.34 6.22
N LEU A 65 3.63 -7.92 5.55
CA LEU A 65 3.61 -7.76 4.10
C LEU A 65 4.66 -6.74 3.65
N ALA A 66 4.70 -5.55 4.26
CA ALA A 66 5.67 -4.50 3.90
C ALA A 66 7.12 -4.97 4.05
N LEU A 67 7.45 -5.65 5.15
CA LEU A 67 8.79 -6.21 5.39
C LEU A 67 9.18 -7.25 4.32
N THR A 68 8.24 -8.12 3.95
CA THR A 68 8.44 -9.15 2.94
C THR A 68 8.61 -8.53 1.56
N ALA A 69 7.70 -7.64 1.19
CA ALA A 69 7.68 -6.98 -0.11
C ALA A 69 8.93 -6.10 -0.32
N ALA A 70 9.42 -5.41 0.72
CA ALA A 70 10.62 -4.61 0.63
C ALA A 70 11.91 -5.42 0.45
N ARG A 71 11.96 -6.62 1.06
CA ARG A 71 13.08 -7.54 0.93
C ARG A 71 13.12 -8.17 -0.46
N ASP A 72 11.96 -8.64 -0.94
CA ASP A 72 11.87 -9.44 -2.16
C ASP A 72 11.72 -8.53 -3.41
N PHE A 73 11.15 -7.34 -3.25
CA PHE A 73 10.91 -6.34 -4.29
C PHE A 73 11.42 -4.95 -3.88
N PRO A 74 12.74 -4.70 -3.82
CA PRO A 74 13.32 -3.41 -3.40
C PRO A 74 13.02 -2.25 -4.38
N GLY A 75 12.36 -2.52 -5.51
CA GLY A 75 11.81 -1.54 -6.44
C GLY A 75 10.49 -0.92 -5.97
N LEU A 76 9.74 -1.68 -5.17
CA LEU A 76 8.36 -1.39 -4.82
C LEU A 76 8.28 -0.32 -3.73
N LYS A 77 7.50 0.72 -3.98
CA LYS A 77 7.16 1.71 -2.95
C LYS A 77 6.05 1.14 -2.09
N ILE A 78 6.08 1.43 -0.79
CA ILE A 78 5.10 0.89 0.16
C ILE A 78 4.47 2.05 0.92
N LEU A 79 3.15 2.13 0.89
CA LEU A 79 2.34 3.09 1.62
C LEU A 79 1.39 2.33 2.54
N LEU A 80 1.42 2.65 3.83
CA LEU A 80 0.55 2.00 4.82
C LEU A 80 -0.70 2.81 5.08
N MET A 81 -1.81 2.15 5.42
CA MET A 81 -3.04 2.75 5.92
C MET A 81 -3.33 2.22 7.33
N THR A 82 -3.86 3.07 8.22
CA THR A 82 -4.19 2.64 9.57
C THR A 82 -5.29 3.46 10.20
N GLY A 83 -6.22 2.82 10.91
CA GLY A 83 -7.22 3.49 11.74
C GLY A 83 -6.80 3.81 13.16
N PHE A 84 -5.60 3.42 13.59
CA PHE A 84 -5.22 3.51 15.01
C PHE A 84 -3.83 4.11 15.24
N ALA A 85 -3.72 5.00 16.22
CA ALA A 85 -2.45 5.65 16.58
C ALA A 85 -1.33 4.66 16.96
N HIS A 86 -1.65 3.61 17.71
CA HIS A 86 -0.67 2.60 18.14
C HIS A 86 -0.07 1.79 16.96
N GLN A 87 -0.82 1.63 15.86
CA GLN A 87 -0.33 0.97 14.65
C GLN A 87 0.64 1.87 13.88
N ARG A 88 0.36 3.18 13.84
CA ARG A 88 1.28 4.18 13.30
C ARG A 88 2.59 4.24 14.08
N GLU A 89 2.54 4.13 15.41
CA GLU A 89 3.75 4.00 16.23
C GLU A 89 4.55 2.74 15.88
N ARG A 90 3.90 1.58 15.71
CA ARG A 90 4.57 0.36 15.23
C ARG A 90 5.21 0.57 13.85
N ALA A 91 4.53 1.29 12.96
CA ALA A 91 5.04 1.61 11.62
C ALA A 91 6.19 2.62 11.63
N SER A 92 6.34 3.45 12.66
CA SER A 92 7.43 4.46 12.75
C SER A 92 8.84 3.84 12.74
N GLY A 93 8.97 2.58 13.15
CA GLY A 93 10.22 1.82 13.04
C GLY A 93 10.56 1.38 11.61
N LEU A 94 9.64 1.55 10.66
CA LEU A 94 9.75 1.09 9.27
C LEU A 94 9.99 2.24 8.28
N ASN A 95 10.34 3.44 8.74
CA ASN A 95 10.57 4.61 7.86
C ASN A 95 11.64 4.40 6.77
N ALA A 96 12.52 3.40 6.93
CA ALA A 96 13.50 3.02 5.91
C ALA A 96 12.90 2.22 4.75
N ILE A 97 11.69 1.69 4.93
CA ILE A 97 11.02 0.74 4.03
C ILE A 97 9.69 1.31 3.53
N VAL A 98 8.92 1.89 4.44
CA VAL A 98 7.61 2.47 4.18
C VAL A 98 7.79 3.94 3.81
N HIS A 99 7.19 4.35 2.70
CA HIS A 99 7.22 5.72 2.22
C HIS A 99 6.47 6.66 3.17
N ASP A 100 5.22 6.31 3.51
CA ASP A 100 4.40 7.08 4.46
C ASP A 100 3.27 6.20 5.04
N VAL A 101 2.55 6.75 6.02
CA VAL A 101 1.43 6.11 6.70
C VAL A 101 0.21 7.03 6.69
N VAL A 102 -0.82 6.66 5.93
CA VAL A 102 -2.10 7.36 5.85
C VAL A 102 -2.98 6.96 7.03
N THR A 103 -3.53 7.93 7.75
CA THR A 103 -4.40 7.67 8.91
C THR A 103 -5.88 7.71 8.49
N LYS A 104 -6.65 6.68 8.84
CA LYS A 104 -8.11 6.62 8.70
C LYS A 104 -8.79 7.38 9.86
N PRO A 105 -9.90 8.10 9.64
CA PRO A 105 -10.56 8.28 8.34
C PRO A 105 -9.80 9.28 7.45
N PHE A 106 -9.77 9.00 6.15
CA PHE A 106 -9.19 9.87 5.13
C PHE A 106 -10.21 10.16 4.02
N SER A 107 -10.02 11.25 3.30
CA SER A 107 -10.81 11.58 2.12
C SER A 107 -10.20 10.96 0.86
N VAL A 108 -10.98 10.91 -0.23
CA VAL A 108 -10.50 10.52 -1.56
C VAL A 108 -9.37 11.44 -2.04
N ALA A 109 -9.37 12.72 -1.65
CA ALA A 109 -8.29 13.64 -1.99
C ALA A 109 -7.00 13.26 -1.27
N ASP A 110 -7.09 12.94 0.04
CA ASP A 110 -5.92 12.59 0.86
C ASP A 110 -5.19 11.36 0.31
N ILE A 111 -5.93 10.31 -0.05
CA ILE A 111 -5.31 9.08 -0.57
C ILE A 111 -4.68 9.30 -1.95
N ARG A 112 -5.32 10.09 -2.82
CA ARG A 112 -4.78 10.43 -4.14
C ARG A 112 -3.50 11.25 -4.02
N THR A 113 -3.48 12.23 -3.11
CA THR A 113 -2.27 13.00 -2.81
C THR A 113 -1.16 12.11 -2.28
N ALA A 114 -1.43 11.24 -1.30
CA ALA A 114 -0.42 10.35 -0.74
C ALA A 114 0.15 9.37 -1.79
N VAL A 115 -0.68 8.84 -2.68
CA VAL A 115 -0.25 7.99 -3.80
C VAL A 115 0.59 8.79 -4.81
N ALA A 116 0.16 10.00 -5.17
CA ALA A 116 0.89 10.86 -6.08
C ALA A 116 2.26 11.24 -5.52
N ASP A 117 2.33 11.60 -4.24
CA ASP A 117 3.58 11.94 -3.54
C ASP A 117 4.51 10.73 -3.48
N ALA A 118 3.97 9.56 -3.13
CA ALA A 118 4.73 8.30 -3.15
C ALA A 118 5.30 8.02 -4.54
N LEU A 119 4.50 8.11 -5.59
CA LEU A 119 4.94 7.87 -6.97
C LEU A 119 5.94 8.92 -7.46
N ALA A 120 5.79 10.19 -7.06
CA ALA A 120 6.68 11.29 -7.41
C ALA A 120 8.01 11.26 -6.66
N ALA A 121 8.07 10.67 -5.46
CA ALA A 121 9.29 10.50 -4.69
C ALA A 121 10.31 9.70 -5.50
N ARG A 122 11.28 10.40 -6.09
CA ARG A 122 12.37 9.80 -6.86
C ARG A 122 13.19 8.96 -5.89
N LYS A 123 13.51 7.71 -6.25
CA LYS A 123 14.49 6.90 -5.51
C LYS A 123 15.71 7.79 -5.25
N ALA A 124 15.99 8.07 -3.99
CA ALA A 124 17.29 8.61 -3.62
C ALA A 124 18.28 7.50 -3.99
N ASN A 125 18.97 7.71 -5.11
CA ASN A 125 20.08 6.86 -5.56
C ASN A 125 21.19 6.84 -4.51
#